data_AF-A0A2J0KSY9-F1
#
_entry.id   AF-A0A2J0KSY9-F1
#
_cell.length_a   1.000
_cell.length_b   1.000
_cell.length_c   1.000
_cell.angle_alpha   90.00
_cell.angle_beta   90.00
_cell.angle_gamma   90.00
#
_symmetry.space_group_name_H-M   'P 1'
#
loop_
_entity.id
_entity.type
_entity.pdbx_description
1 polymer ?
#
loop_
_entity_poly.entity_id
_entity_poly.type
_entity_poly.pdbx_seq_one_letter_code
_entity_poly.pdbx_strand_id
1 'polypeptide(L)'
;MKNNANKNRMECISTKMKQVRIIFMAAAMLFFFGLGSCVGGEDKNPVVLFFSSPGCHRCETTQRQLKKVIKTSFDGKIDIEYLDISDISNYEELISLRETYGMVLKFDFPVLYFGGAFIDGSGSAVYDKKILKAFIDKGLRTPGYPEGGKKSIDLTEYFKTFGTLTVAGAGLIDGINPCAFTAIIFFISFLSFQGYEKKKIFLGGAAFIATTFITYLLIGTGLFNSLYSLGTYKMVSTTINVSIGFLSVALGVLSLRDAFIFAKTGSTSDIILQLPKKIKAGINVIIGRYFRISQAGIGQGKRRAWAIVLSAVVVGFFVCLAEAVCTGQVYLPTIVFVFNMSGDRMKALKALVVYNLFFIAPLALIFICGMAGVTSEKFGRFVKKYIVGIKILLAIVLLGLGMALLLSRFPEFGSVAHALGSDDQAKTIRGAERKDPDEKLYWDFGKAKEGDILKHLFRIKNRTGRKVNIKQINSSCACTTSHISGSEILPGKSLEIEVVFKTKGYPGERHRYVYVHTDSREMRIVLLEIKAVIK
;
A
#
# COMPACT_ATOMS: atom_id res chain seq x y z
N MET A 1 -83.95 -40.83 -44.28
CA MET A 1 -82.56 -40.36 -44.47
C MET A 1 -82.39 -38.85 -44.20
N LYS A 2 -82.96 -38.27 -43.12
CA LYS A 2 -82.82 -36.83 -42.79
C LYS A 2 -82.05 -36.53 -41.48
N ASN A 3 -81.70 -37.55 -40.69
CA ASN A 3 -81.04 -37.37 -39.38
C ASN A 3 -79.50 -37.45 -39.39
N ASN A 4 -78.85 -37.87 -40.48
CA ASN A 4 -77.37 -37.93 -40.55
C ASN A 4 -76.70 -36.68 -41.11
N ALA A 5 -77.43 -35.80 -41.81
CA ALA A 5 -76.84 -34.59 -42.39
C ALA A 5 -76.60 -33.47 -41.37
N ASN A 6 -77.39 -33.42 -40.28
CA ASN A 6 -77.27 -32.36 -39.27
C ASN A 6 -76.17 -32.63 -38.24
N LYS A 7 -75.88 -33.90 -37.95
CA LYS A 7 -74.81 -34.31 -37.01
C LYS A 7 -73.41 -33.98 -37.56
N ASN A 8 -73.17 -34.27 -38.84
CA ASN A 8 -71.90 -33.95 -39.49
C ASN A 8 -71.67 -32.43 -39.66
N ARG A 9 -72.75 -31.64 -39.77
CA ARG A 9 -72.64 -30.17 -39.89
C ARG A 9 -72.27 -29.51 -38.57
N MET A 10 -72.79 -30.03 -37.44
CA MET A 10 -72.43 -29.56 -36.09
C MET A 10 -70.99 -29.93 -35.68
N GLU A 11 -70.51 -31.14 -36.02
CA GLU A 11 -69.13 -31.54 -35.75
C GLU A 11 -68.11 -30.70 -36.55
N CYS A 12 -68.44 -30.35 -37.80
CA CYS A 12 -67.59 -29.52 -38.64
C CYS A 12 -67.48 -28.06 -38.12
N ILE A 13 -68.56 -27.50 -37.58
CA ILE A 13 -68.58 -26.15 -36.99
C ILE A 13 -67.79 -26.11 -35.66
N SER A 14 -67.92 -27.15 -34.83
CA SER A 14 -67.15 -27.30 -33.58
C SER A 14 -65.64 -27.35 -33.84
N THR A 15 -65.24 -28.08 -34.89
CA THR A 15 -63.82 -28.26 -35.23
C THR A 15 -63.21 -26.98 -35.81
N LYS A 16 -63.95 -26.26 -36.66
CA LYS A 16 -63.53 -24.94 -37.16
C LYS A 16 -63.44 -23.89 -36.05
N MET A 17 -64.36 -23.87 -35.08
CA MET A 17 -64.26 -22.95 -33.94
C MET A 17 -63.09 -23.26 -33.00
N LYS A 18 -62.73 -24.54 -32.82
CA LYS A 18 -61.52 -24.92 -32.08
C LYS A 18 -60.24 -24.48 -32.80
N GLN A 19 -60.15 -24.65 -34.12
CA GLN A 19 -59.00 -24.17 -34.90
C GLN A 19 -58.87 -22.64 -34.86
N VAL A 20 -59.98 -21.90 -34.97
CA VAL A 20 -59.95 -20.43 -34.87
C VAL A 20 -59.52 -19.97 -33.47
N ARG A 21 -59.98 -20.63 -32.40
CA ARG A 21 -59.52 -20.33 -31.03
C ARG A 21 -58.03 -20.63 -30.82
N ILE A 22 -57.52 -21.71 -31.38
CA ILE A 22 -56.09 -22.06 -31.30
C ILE A 22 -55.24 -21.06 -32.08
N ILE A 23 -55.68 -20.64 -33.27
CA ILE A 23 -54.99 -19.61 -34.06
C ILE A 23 -55.03 -18.26 -33.35
N PHE A 24 -56.15 -17.88 -32.72
CA PHE A 24 -56.27 -16.63 -31.97
C PHE A 24 -55.43 -16.65 -30.69
N MET A 25 -55.35 -17.78 -29.98
CA MET A 25 -54.46 -17.95 -28.83
C MET A 25 -52.98 -17.95 -29.24
N ALA A 26 -52.63 -18.57 -30.37
CA ALA A 26 -51.27 -18.56 -30.91
C ALA A 26 -50.86 -17.16 -31.39
N ALA A 27 -51.76 -16.42 -32.03
CA ALA A 27 -51.55 -15.03 -32.43
C ALA A 27 -51.44 -14.09 -31.21
N ALA A 28 -52.24 -14.30 -30.16
CA ALA A 28 -52.14 -13.56 -28.91
C ALA A 28 -50.84 -13.89 -28.15
N MET A 29 -50.37 -15.15 -28.16
CA MET A 29 -49.05 -15.54 -27.64
C MET A 29 -47.92 -14.91 -28.44
N LEU A 30 -48.01 -14.88 -29.78
CA LEU A 30 -47.03 -14.22 -30.64
C LEU A 30 -47.04 -12.69 -30.49
N PHE A 31 -48.19 -12.09 -30.16
CA PHE A 31 -48.29 -10.66 -29.86
C PHE A 31 -47.74 -10.32 -28.47
N PHE A 32 -47.93 -11.21 -27.49
CA PHE A 32 -47.34 -11.08 -26.14
C PHE A 32 -45.83 -11.41 -26.12
N PHE A 33 -45.35 -12.33 -26.96
CA PHE A 33 -43.92 -12.60 -27.16
C PHE A 33 -43.24 -11.60 -28.11
N GLY A 34 -44.00 -10.92 -28.97
CA GLY A 34 -43.55 -9.86 -29.87
C GLY A 34 -43.39 -8.50 -29.19
N LEU A 35 -43.97 -8.31 -28.01
CA LEU A 35 -43.59 -7.28 -27.03
C LEU A 35 -42.44 -7.79 -26.14
N GLY A 36 -41.47 -8.48 -26.76
CA GLY A 36 -40.16 -8.69 -26.18
C GLY A 36 -39.51 -7.33 -25.97
N SER A 37 -39.41 -6.94 -24.70
CA SER A 37 -38.67 -5.83 -24.14
C SER A 37 -37.72 -5.14 -25.13
N CYS A 38 -38.14 -3.97 -25.65
CA CYS A 38 -37.16 -2.90 -25.84
C CYS A 38 -36.66 -2.55 -24.44
N VAL A 39 -35.65 -3.30 -23.97
CA VAL A 39 -34.73 -2.79 -22.97
C VAL A 39 -34.06 -1.62 -23.67
N GLY A 40 -34.61 -0.42 -23.44
CA GLY A 40 -33.83 0.79 -23.62
C GLY A 40 -32.57 0.57 -22.78
N GLY A 41 -31.41 0.53 -23.44
CA GLY A 41 -30.17 0.68 -22.73
C GLY A 41 -30.31 1.96 -21.93
N GLU A 42 -30.35 1.87 -20.61
CA GLU A 42 -30.08 3.04 -19.79
C GLU A 42 -28.74 3.57 -20.29
N ASP A 43 -28.74 4.81 -20.78
CA ASP A 43 -27.51 5.56 -21.03
C ASP A 43 -26.80 5.70 -19.68
N LYS A 44 -26.04 4.66 -19.30
CA LYS A 44 -25.23 4.69 -18.10
C LYS A 44 -24.17 5.73 -18.30
N ASN A 45 -24.15 6.71 -17.39
CA ASN A 45 -23.12 7.73 -17.40
C ASN A 45 -21.73 7.05 -17.37
N PRO A 46 -20.74 7.60 -18.09
CA PRO A 46 -19.34 7.18 -17.95
C PRO A 46 -18.91 7.17 -16.49
N VAL A 47 -18.24 6.09 -16.06
CA VAL A 47 -17.86 5.87 -14.67
C VAL A 47 -16.37 6.14 -14.45
N VAL A 48 -16.05 7.00 -13.47
CA VAL A 48 -14.69 7.19 -12.94
C VAL A 48 -14.46 6.16 -11.83
N LEU A 49 -13.46 5.31 -12.00
CA LEU A 49 -13.06 4.36 -10.94
C LEU A 49 -12.12 5.06 -9.95
N PHE A 50 -12.49 5.03 -8.67
CA PHE A 50 -11.74 5.63 -7.58
C PHE A 50 -11.22 4.53 -6.64
N PHE A 51 -9.97 4.13 -6.81
CA PHE A 51 -9.31 3.15 -5.96
C PHE A 51 -8.76 3.82 -4.70
N SER A 52 -9.15 3.29 -3.55
CA SER A 52 -8.79 3.82 -2.23
C SER A 52 -8.29 2.71 -1.31
N SER A 53 -7.52 3.08 -0.30
CA SER A 53 -7.03 2.17 0.74
C SER A 53 -7.65 2.52 2.10
N PRO A 54 -7.94 1.57 2.99
CA PRO A 54 -8.48 1.87 4.31
C PRO A 54 -7.55 2.80 5.10
N GLY A 55 -8.13 3.82 5.73
CA GLY A 55 -7.35 4.82 6.48
C GLY A 55 -6.57 5.82 5.61
N CYS A 56 -6.71 5.78 4.28
CA CYS A 56 -6.08 6.74 3.38
C CYS A 56 -6.71 8.15 3.54
N HIS A 57 -6.01 9.05 4.23
CA HIS A 57 -6.49 10.43 4.38
C HIS A 57 -6.50 11.22 3.07
N ARG A 58 -5.48 11.02 2.22
CA ARG A 58 -5.38 11.65 0.90
C ARG A 58 -6.61 11.36 0.04
N CYS A 59 -7.07 10.11 0.07
CA CYS A 59 -8.24 9.63 -0.65
C CYS A 59 -9.50 10.46 -0.31
N GLU A 60 -9.70 10.82 0.95
CA GLU A 60 -10.86 11.62 1.36
C GLU A 60 -10.80 13.07 0.86
N THR A 61 -9.62 13.68 0.86
CA THR A 61 -9.42 15.04 0.33
C THR A 61 -9.66 15.07 -1.18
N THR A 62 -9.08 14.10 -1.90
CA THR A 62 -9.31 13.93 -3.33
C THR A 62 -10.77 13.65 -3.63
N GLN A 63 -11.42 12.75 -2.89
CA GLN A 63 -12.82 12.40 -3.09
C GLN A 63 -13.72 13.64 -2.96
N ARG A 64 -13.48 14.48 -1.94
CA ARG A 64 -14.23 15.75 -1.78
C ARG A 64 -14.00 16.70 -2.96
N GLN A 65 -12.77 16.84 -3.43
CA GLN A 65 -12.46 17.69 -4.58
C GLN A 65 -13.03 17.16 -5.88
N LEU A 66 -12.94 15.84 -6.12
CA LEU A 66 -13.52 15.16 -7.28
C LEU A 66 -15.04 15.34 -7.33
N LYS A 67 -15.73 15.08 -6.22
CA LYS A 67 -17.18 15.33 -6.10
C LYS A 67 -17.51 16.80 -6.42
N LYS A 68 -16.69 17.75 -5.94
CA LYS A 68 -16.90 19.18 -6.22
C LYS A 68 -16.68 19.51 -7.69
N VAL A 69 -15.64 18.98 -8.33
CA VAL A 69 -15.35 19.22 -9.76
C VAL A 69 -16.44 18.62 -10.64
N ILE A 70 -16.86 17.38 -10.37
CA ILE A 70 -17.94 16.72 -11.13
C ILE A 70 -19.24 17.51 -10.96
N LYS A 71 -19.65 17.84 -9.73
CA LYS A 71 -20.87 18.63 -9.50
C LYS A 71 -20.84 20.04 -10.13
N THR A 72 -19.66 20.67 -10.22
CA THR A 72 -19.55 22.04 -10.75
C THR A 72 -19.40 22.09 -12.27
N SER A 73 -18.81 21.07 -12.89
CA SER A 73 -18.41 21.10 -14.32
C SER A 73 -18.99 19.97 -15.17
N PHE A 74 -19.49 18.90 -14.55
CA PHE A 74 -19.94 17.66 -15.22
C PHE A 74 -21.19 17.08 -14.54
N ASP A 75 -22.07 17.93 -14.01
CA ASP A 75 -23.23 17.51 -13.23
C ASP A 75 -24.15 16.60 -14.04
N GLY A 76 -24.50 15.44 -13.47
CA GLY A 76 -25.32 14.42 -14.12
C GLY A 76 -24.71 13.72 -15.34
N LYS A 77 -23.43 13.96 -15.66
CA LYS A 77 -22.76 13.37 -16.85
C LYS A 77 -21.78 12.24 -16.54
N ILE A 78 -21.40 12.08 -15.26
CA ILE A 78 -20.33 11.18 -14.84
C ILE A 78 -20.67 10.60 -13.49
N ASP A 79 -20.53 9.29 -13.36
CA ASP A 79 -20.67 8.58 -12.09
C ASP A 79 -19.28 8.25 -11.51
N ILE A 80 -19.20 8.08 -10.19
CA ILE A 80 -17.97 7.65 -9.51
C ILE A 80 -18.22 6.32 -8.84
N GLU A 81 -17.41 5.33 -9.17
CA GLU A 81 -17.38 4.06 -8.47
C GLU A 81 -16.21 4.04 -7.48
N TYR A 82 -16.52 3.80 -6.21
CA TYR A 82 -15.54 3.77 -5.13
C TYR A 82 -15.11 2.34 -4.87
N LEU A 83 -13.84 2.06 -5.17
CA LEU A 83 -13.25 0.73 -5.07
C LEU A 83 -12.24 0.72 -3.91
N ASP A 84 -12.55 -0.02 -2.85
CA ASP A 84 -11.62 -0.25 -1.75
C ASP A 84 -10.68 -1.41 -2.12
N ILE A 85 -9.38 -1.16 -2.20
CA ILE A 85 -8.37 -2.17 -2.56
C ILE A 85 -8.20 -3.26 -1.50
N SER A 86 -8.79 -3.10 -0.31
CA SER A 86 -8.86 -4.19 0.66
C SER A 86 -9.81 -5.29 0.21
N ASP A 87 -10.72 -5.01 -0.72
CA ASP A 87 -11.40 -6.04 -1.50
C ASP A 87 -10.48 -6.52 -2.62
N ILE A 88 -10.31 -7.85 -2.70
CA ILE A 88 -9.50 -8.46 -3.75
C ILE A 88 -10.04 -8.18 -5.15
N SER A 89 -11.35 -8.17 -5.34
CA SER A 89 -11.97 -7.97 -6.65
C SER A 89 -11.58 -6.61 -7.22
N ASN A 90 -11.54 -5.60 -6.34
CA ASN A 90 -11.13 -4.24 -6.65
C ASN A 90 -9.61 -4.14 -6.88
N TYR A 91 -8.82 -4.90 -6.12
CA TYR A 91 -7.37 -4.95 -6.32
C TYR A 91 -7.01 -5.64 -7.64
N GLU A 92 -7.63 -6.78 -7.95
CA GLU A 92 -7.51 -7.48 -9.23
C GLU A 92 -7.86 -6.56 -10.39
N GLU A 93 -8.93 -5.78 -10.26
CA GLU A 93 -9.31 -4.78 -11.25
C GLU A 93 -8.24 -3.70 -11.43
N LEU A 94 -7.69 -3.16 -10.33
CA LEU A 94 -6.60 -2.18 -10.40
C LEU A 94 -5.36 -2.73 -11.11
N ILE A 95 -4.98 -3.99 -10.84
CA ILE A 95 -3.84 -4.63 -11.50
C ILE A 95 -4.19 -4.94 -12.97
N SER A 96 -5.41 -5.39 -13.27
CA SER A 96 -5.87 -5.67 -14.64
C SER A 96 -5.82 -4.44 -15.52
N LEU A 97 -6.29 -3.30 -14.99
CA LEU A 97 -6.20 -2.00 -15.63
C LEU A 97 -4.73 -1.57 -15.81
N ARG A 98 -3.88 -1.78 -14.80
CA ARG A 98 -2.44 -1.49 -14.91
C ARG A 98 -1.77 -2.26 -16.04
N GLU A 99 -1.95 -3.57 -16.09
CA GLU A 99 -1.32 -4.42 -17.10
C GLU A 99 -1.85 -4.12 -18.50
N THR A 100 -3.16 -3.88 -18.62
CA THR A 100 -3.81 -3.54 -19.89
C THR A 100 -3.29 -2.22 -20.47
N TYR A 101 -3.10 -1.21 -19.62
CA TYR A 101 -2.63 0.11 -20.04
C TYR A 101 -1.13 0.34 -19.84
N GLY A 102 -0.38 -0.69 -19.42
CA GLY A 102 1.09 -0.69 -19.38
C GLY A 102 1.74 0.28 -18.39
N MET A 103 1.08 0.59 -17.27
CA MET A 103 1.59 1.58 -16.30
C MET A 103 2.44 1.00 -15.17
N VAL A 104 3.44 1.76 -14.73
CA VAL A 104 4.15 1.53 -13.45
C VAL A 104 3.55 2.47 -12.40
N LEU A 105 2.48 2.04 -11.74
CA LEU A 105 1.92 2.75 -10.58
C LEU A 105 2.86 2.57 -9.38
N LYS A 106 3.16 3.67 -8.67
CA LYS A 106 3.92 3.62 -7.40
C LYS A 106 3.11 3.10 -6.21
N PHE A 107 1.89 2.57 -6.43
CA PHE A 107 0.94 2.18 -5.38
C PHE A 107 0.64 3.30 -4.37
N ASP A 108 0.71 4.56 -4.81
CA ASP A 108 0.32 5.71 -4.00
C ASP A 108 -1.18 5.97 -4.17
N PHE A 109 -1.95 5.72 -3.12
CA PHE A 109 -3.41 5.93 -3.12
C PHE A 109 -3.79 7.39 -2.80
N PRO A 110 -4.90 7.92 -3.35
CA PRO A 110 -5.87 7.25 -4.23
C PRO A 110 -5.36 7.09 -5.67
N VAL A 111 -5.90 6.10 -6.38
CA VAL A 111 -5.70 5.96 -7.84
C VAL A 111 -7.04 6.20 -8.53
N LEU A 112 -7.08 7.15 -9.45
CA LEU A 112 -8.24 7.40 -10.31
C LEU A 112 -7.98 6.80 -11.68
N TYR A 113 -9.01 6.19 -12.26
CA TYR A 113 -9.01 5.72 -13.63
C TYR A 113 -10.25 6.19 -14.37
N PHE A 114 -10.07 6.69 -15.59
CA PHE A 114 -11.17 7.07 -16.46
C PHE A 114 -10.74 7.08 -17.93
N GLY A 115 -11.41 6.29 -18.78
CA GLY A 115 -11.18 6.28 -20.23
C GLY A 115 -9.71 6.05 -20.63
N GLY A 116 -9.00 5.11 -20.00
CA GLY A 116 -7.58 4.84 -20.27
C GLY A 116 -6.59 5.82 -19.63
N ALA A 117 -7.07 6.91 -19.00
CA ALA A 117 -6.24 7.83 -18.25
C ALA A 117 -6.19 7.44 -16.77
N PHE A 118 -5.07 7.75 -16.12
CA PHE A 118 -4.91 7.53 -14.68
C PHE A 118 -4.28 8.72 -13.98
N ILE A 119 -4.60 8.88 -12.70
CA ILE A 119 -3.90 9.77 -11.78
C ILE A 119 -3.70 9.02 -10.46
N ASP A 120 -2.49 9.05 -9.90
CA ASP A 120 -2.18 8.45 -8.59
C ASP A 120 -1.86 9.52 -7.53
N GLY A 121 -1.88 9.12 -6.25
CA GLY A 121 -1.65 9.97 -5.09
C GLY A 121 -0.20 10.42 -4.87
N SER A 122 0.71 10.09 -5.79
CA SER A 122 2.15 10.40 -5.67
C SER A 122 2.47 11.86 -5.98
N GLY A 123 1.58 12.57 -6.68
CA GLY A 123 1.75 13.96 -7.10
C GLY A 123 0.68 14.94 -6.58
N SER A 124 0.98 16.23 -6.65
CA SER A 124 0.02 17.32 -6.35
C SER A 124 -1.13 17.42 -7.36
N ALA A 125 -1.01 16.72 -8.49
CA ALA A 125 -1.99 16.65 -9.57
C ALA A 125 -3.40 16.26 -9.11
N VAL A 126 -3.49 15.35 -8.14
CA VAL A 126 -4.76 14.87 -7.58
C VAL A 126 -5.51 15.97 -6.81
N TYR A 127 -4.81 16.99 -6.32
CA TYR A 127 -5.38 18.07 -5.53
C TYR A 127 -5.69 19.34 -6.32
N ASP A 128 -5.25 19.40 -7.59
CA ASP A 128 -5.49 20.54 -8.47
C ASP A 128 -6.77 20.33 -9.28
N LYS A 129 -7.73 21.24 -9.07
CA LYS A 129 -9.02 21.23 -9.80
C LYS A 129 -8.86 21.29 -11.31
N LYS A 130 -7.84 22.00 -11.83
CA LYS A 130 -7.60 22.13 -13.27
C LYS A 130 -7.15 20.81 -13.86
N ILE A 131 -6.27 20.10 -13.16
CA ILE A 131 -5.75 18.80 -13.59
C ILE A 131 -6.87 17.76 -13.52
N LEU A 132 -7.67 17.77 -12.44
CA LEU A 132 -8.80 16.86 -12.30
C LEU A 132 -9.86 17.08 -13.38
N LYS A 133 -10.11 18.34 -13.75
CA LYS A 133 -10.99 18.68 -14.88
C LYS A 133 -10.42 18.18 -16.21
N ALA A 134 -9.13 18.42 -16.48
CA ALA A 134 -8.49 17.95 -17.70
C ALA A 134 -8.46 16.42 -17.82
N PHE A 135 -8.32 15.72 -16.70
CA PHE A 135 -8.42 14.27 -16.61
C PHE A 135 -9.81 13.77 -16.99
N ILE A 136 -10.85 14.38 -16.43
CA ILE A 136 -12.24 14.07 -16.76
C ILE A 136 -12.52 14.35 -18.25
N ASP A 137 -12.14 15.53 -18.73
CA ASP A 137 -12.32 15.92 -20.14
C ASP A 137 -11.63 14.94 -21.10
N LYS A 138 -10.45 14.41 -20.71
CA LYS A 138 -9.73 13.40 -21.48
C LYS A 138 -10.49 12.08 -21.49
N GLY A 139 -10.94 11.60 -20.33
CA GLY A 139 -11.64 10.32 -20.24
C GLY A 139 -13.02 10.32 -20.90
N LEU A 140 -13.70 11.47 -20.98
CA LEU A 140 -14.94 11.62 -21.77
C LEU A 140 -14.72 11.52 -23.28
N ARG A 141 -13.50 11.81 -23.77
CA ARG A 141 -13.15 11.78 -25.19
C ARG A 141 -12.64 10.42 -25.66
N THR A 142 -12.32 9.53 -24.74
CA THR A 142 -11.92 8.15 -25.04
C THR A 142 -13.13 7.23 -24.92
N PRO A 143 -13.38 6.33 -25.90
CA PRO A 143 -14.48 5.39 -25.81
C PRO A 143 -14.32 4.47 -24.59
N GLY A 144 -15.47 4.05 -24.05
CA GLY A 144 -15.66 3.52 -22.71
C GLY A 144 -14.82 2.29 -22.34
N TYR A 145 -14.89 1.99 -21.04
CA TYR A 145 -14.39 0.76 -20.42
C TYR A 145 -14.69 -0.43 -21.35
N PRO A 146 -13.71 -1.25 -21.74
CA PRO A 146 -14.02 -2.44 -22.52
C PRO A 146 -14.92 -3.33 -21.65
N GLU A 147 -16.22 -3.41 -21.98
CA GLU A 147 -17.16 -4.35 -21.34
C GLU A 147 -16.75 -5.82 -21.55
N GLY A 148 -15.69 -6.07 -22.34
CA GLY A 148 -15.10 -7.38 -22.57
C GLY A 148 -13.80 -7.60 -21.81
N GLY A 149 -13.93 -8.22 -20.64
CA GLY A 149 -12.89 -9.11 -20.09
C GLY A 149 -12.09 -8.54 -18.93
N LYS A 150 -12.54 -8.87 -17.71
CA LYS A 150 -11.61 -9.10 -16.60
C LYS A 150 -10.56 -10.09 -17.11
N LYS A 151 -9.39 -9.61 -17.55
CA LYS A 151 -8.23 -10.49 -17.64
C LYS A 151 -7.98 -10.92 -16.21
N SER A 152 -8.31 -12.18 -15.92
CA SER A 152 -7.93 -12.84 -14.68
C SER A 152 -6.41 -12.90 -14.70
N ILE A 153 -5.78 -11.89 -14.14
CA ILE A 153 -4.37 -11.97 -13.81
C ILE A 153 -4.28 -13.09 -12.79
N ASP A 154 -3.52 -14.14 -13.11
CA ASP A 154 -3.17 -15.12 -12.10
C ASP A 154 -2.21 -14.41 -11.12
N LEU A 155 -2.81 -13.78 -10.10
CA LEU A 155 -2.11 -13.10 -9.02
C LEU A 155 -1.02 -14.03 -8.43
N THR A 156 -1.23 -15.35 -8.49
CA THR A 156 -0.25 -16.35 -8.06
C THR A 156 1.06 -16.26 -8.84
N GLU A 157 1.04 -15.96 -10.14
CA GLU A 157 2.23 -15.89 -10.99
C GLU A 157 2.94 -14.53 -10.90
N TYR A 158 2.16 -13.43 -10.89
CA TYR A 158 2.68 -12.07 -10.64
C TYR A 158 3.31 -11.95 -9.25
N PHE A 159 2.76 -12.66 -8.26
CA PHE A 159 3.26 -12.60 -6.89
C PHE A 159 4.32 -13.64 -6.55
N LYS A 160 4.43 -14.75 -7.30
CA LYS A 160 5.60 -15.67 -7.21
C LYS A 160 6.92 -14.95 -7.46
N THR A 161 6.90 -13.84 -8.19
CA THR A 161 8.07 -12.98 -8.42
C THR A 161 8.49 -12.20 -7.16
N PHE A 162 7.56 -11.96 -6.22
CA PHE A 162 7.82 -11.40 -4.89
C PHE A 162 8.14 -12.56 -3.93
N GLY A 163 9.35 -13.09 -4.01
CA GLY A 163 9.76 -14.27 -3.25
C GLY A 163 9.69 -14.08 -1.72
N THR A 164 9.84 -15.19 -0.98
CA THR A 164 9.92 -15.25 0.49
C THR A 164 10.84 -14.18 1.11
N LEU A 165 11.87 -13.75 0.37
CA LEU A 165 12.79 -12.68 0.77
C LEU A 165 12.10 -11.31 0.93
N THR A 166 11.14 -10.98 0.08
CA THR A 166 10.36 -9.74 0.17
C THR A 166 9.49 -9.75 1.42
N VAL A 167 8.84 -10.89 1.70
CA VAL A 167 8.01 -11.08 2.91
C VAL A 167 8.86 -10.98 4.18
N ALA A 168 10.03 -11.62 4.19
CA ALA A 168 10.99 -11.52 5.29
C ALA A 168 11.50 -10.08 5.49
N GLY A 169 11.83 -9.39 4.39
CA GLY A 169 12.27 -7.99 4.43
C GLY A 169 11.19 -7.04 4.95
N ALA A 170 9.95 -7.23 4.52
CA ALA A 170 8.81 -6.45 5.02
C ALA A 170 8.59 -6.69 6.52
N GLY A 171 8.67 -7.94 6.99
CA GLY A 171 8.59 -8.27 8.41
C GLY A 171 9.72 -7.62 9.21
N LEU A 172 10.96 -7.66 8.72
CA LEU A 172 12.10 -7.07 9.40
C LEU A 172 11.99 -5.54 9.52
N ILE A 173 11.53 -4.87 8.45
CA ILE A 173 11.33 -3.42 8.44
C ILE A 173 10.24 -3.01 9.45
N ASP A 174 9.11 -3.72 9.47
CA ASP A 174 8.02 -3.44 10.41
C ASP A 174 8.42 -3.77 11.87
N GLY A 175 9.25 -4.81 12.06
CA GLY A 175 9.80 -5.22 13.36
C GLY A 175 10.72 -4.19 14.01
N ILE A 176 11.21 -3.19 13.27
CA ILE A 176 11.96 -2.05 13.83
C ILE A 176 10.96 -1.02 14.36
N ASN A 177 10.29 -1.39 15.45
CA ASN A 177 9.26 -0.57 16.05
C ASN A 177 9.72 0.13 17.33
N PRO A 178 9.76 1.47 17.36
CA PRO A 178 10.18 2.20 18.56
C PRO A 178 9.28 1.91 19.78
N CYS A 179 7.98 1.65 19.59
CA CYS A 179 7.06 1.37 20.68
C CYS A 179 7.38 0.02 21.35
N ALA A 180 7.52 -1.05 20.56
CA ALA A 180 7.83 -2.38 21.05
C ALA A 180 9.20 -2.43 21.75
N PHE A 181 10.21 -1.75 21.18
CA PHE A 181 11.54 -1.65 21.76
C PHE A 181 11.53 -0.96 23.11
N THR A 182 10.82 0.17 23.21
CA THR A 182 10.72 0.93 24.46
C THR A 182 10.00 0.11 25.53
N ALA A 183 8.93 -0.59 25.16
CA ALA A 183 8.16 -1.44 26.07
C ALA A 183 9.01 -2.58 26.65
N ILE A 184 9.73 -3.34 25.81
CA ILE A 184 10.55 -4.46 26.30
C ILE A 184 11.74 -3.97 27.13
N ILE A 185 12.40 -2.87 26.76
CA ILE A 185 13.51 -2.30 27.53
C ILE A 185 13.02 -1.84 28.89
N PHE A 186 11.88 -1.14 28.95
CA PHE A 186 11.28 -0.70 30.20
C PHE A 186 10.87 -1.89 31.06
N PHE A 187 10.26 -2.91 30.47
CA PHE A 187 9.82 -4.11 31.17
C PHE A 187 11.00 -4.87 31.79
N ILE A 188 12.07 -5.14 31.03
CA ILE A 188 13.30 -5.75 31.55
C ILE A 188 13.90 -4.89 32.67
N SER A 189 14.01 -3.58 32.44
CA SER A 189 14.59 -2.65 33.42
C SER A 189 13.79 -2.63 34.72
N PHE A 190 12.47 -2.64 34.63
CA PHE A 190 11.57 -2.67 35.79
C PHE A 190 11.68 -3.99 36.58
N LEU A 191 11.74 -5.14 35.89
CA LEU A 191 11.91 -6.43 36.55
C LEU A 191 13.30 -6.58 37.17
N SER A 192 14.34 -6.11 36.49
CA SER A 192 15.70 -6.04 37.02
C SER A 192 15.79 -5.15 38.25
N PHE A 193 15.12 -3.99 38.22
CA PHE A 193 15.11 -3.05 39.33
C PHE A 193 14.35 -3.55 40.55
N GLN A 194 13.30 -4.36 40.36
CA GLN A 194 12.63 -5.07 41.45
C GLN A 194 13.45 -6.23 42.04
N GLY A 195 14.64 -6.51 41.49
CA GLY A 195 15.51 -7.57 41.98
C GLY A 195 15.01 -8.98 41.62
N TYR A 196 14.19 -9.12 40.57
CA TYR A 196 13.82 -10.45 40.09
C TYR A 196 15.06 -11.18 39.54
N GLU A 197 15.13 -12.48 39.83
CA GLU A 197 16.18 -13.34 39.28
C GLU A 197 16.15 -13.35 37.74
N LYS A 198 17.32 -13.49 37.11
CA LYS A 198 17.46 -13.56 35.64
C LYS A 198 16.50 -14.55 34.98
N LYS A 199 16.22 -15.70 35.61
CA LYS A 199 15.26 -16.70 35.09
C LYS A 199 13.83 -16.15 34.99
N LYS A 200 13.39 -15.36 35.98
CA LYS A 200 12.06 -14.75 36.01
C LYS A 200 11.95 -13.59 35.03
N ILE A 201 13.02 -12.80 34.90
CA ILE A 201 13.13 -11.76 33.86
C ILE A 201 13.06 -12.39 32.47
N PHE A 202 13.78 -13.49 32.27
CA PHE A 202 13.77 -14.23 31.01
C PHE A 202 12.37 -14.72 30.66
N LEU A 203 11.69 -15.35 31.64
CA LEU A 203 10.33 -15.85 31.46
C LEU A 203 9.35 -14.72 31.10
N GLY A 204 9.44 -13.57 31.76
CA GLY A 204 8.60 -12.41 31.46
C GLY A 204 8.84 -11.87 30.05
N GLY A 205 10.09 -11.67 29.65
CA GLY A 205 10.38 -11.16 28.30
C GLY A 205 10.07 -12.16 27.19
N ALA A 206 10.28 -13.46 27.42
CA ALA A 206 9.85 -14.51 26.50
C ALA A 206 8.33 -14.53 26.34
N ALA A 207 7.57 -14.38 27.44
CA ALA A 207 6.12 -14.27 27.39
C ALA A 207 5.65 -13.02 26.64
N PHE A 208 6.33 -11.88 26.80
CA PHE A 208 6.06 -10.67 26.03
C PHE A 208 6.24 -10.91 24.52
N ILE A 209 7.40 -11.43 24.11
CA ILE A 209 7.71 -11.71 22.69
C ILE A 209 6.73 -12.73 22.10
N ALA A 210 6.42 -13.80 22.83
CA ALA A 210 5.46 -14.80 22.41
C ALA A 210 4.05 -14.20 22.24
N THR A 211 3.63 -13.33 23.16
CA THR A 211 2.34 -12.64 23.04
C THR A 211 2.32 -11.72 21.84
N THR A 212 3.41 -11.00 21.58
CA THR A 212 3.56 -10.16 20.38
C THR A 212 3.43 -10.98 19.10
N PHE A 213 4.15 -12.10 19.00
CA PHE A 213 4.05 -13.02 17.87
C PHE A 213 2.63 -13.56 17.67
N ILE A 214 1.98 -14.04 18.74
CA ILE A 214 0.63 -14.60 18.66
C ILE A 214 -0.38 -13.52 18.28
N THR A 215 -0.30 -12.34 18.89
CA THR A 215 -1.23 -11.24 18.60
C THR A 215 -1.12 -10.81 17.14
N TYR A 216 0.09 -10.62 16.63
CA TYR A 216 0.31 -10.32 15.22
C TYR A 216 -0.07 -11.47 14.29
N LEU A 217 0.08 -12.73 14.69
CA LEU A 217 -0.43 -13.85 13.89
C LEU A 217 -1.97 -13.80 13.80
N LEU A 218 -2.67 -13.47 14.89
CA LEU A 218 -4.12 -13.37 14.95
C LEU A 218 -4.68 -12.15 14.18
N ILE A 219 -4.01 -11.00 14.24
CA ILE A 219 -4.33 -9.86 13.36
C ILE A 219 -4.12 -10.26 11.90
N GLY A 220 -3.06 -11.02 11.64
CA GLY A 220 -2.69 -11.52 10.33
C GLY A 220 -3.73 -12.43 9.70
N THR A 221 -4.38 -13.29 10.47
CA THR A 221 -5.43 -14.19 9.98
C THR A 221 -6.76 -13.53 9.69
N GLY A 222 -6.86 -12.20 9.86
CA GLY A 222 -8.11 -11.47 9.64
C GLY A 222 -9.12 -11.67 10.76
N LEU A 223 -8.74 -12.26 11.90
CA LEU A 223 -9.63 -12.39 13.08
C LEU A 223 -10.14 -11.02 13.57
N PHE A 224 -9.37 -9.97 13.29
CA PHE A 224 -9.69 -8.59 13.61
C PHE A 224 -10.24 -7.78 12.41
N ASN A 225 -10.58 -8.43 11.29
CA ASN A 225 -11.12 -7.72 10.10
C ASN A 225 -12.43 -6.98 10.40
N SER A 226 -13.24 -7.53 11.31
CA SER A 226 -14.46 -6.87 11.81
C SER A 226 -14.17 -5.57 12.56
N LEU A 227 -13.01 -5.40 13.21
CA LEU A 227 -12.64 -4.12 13.82
C LEU A 227 -12.36 -3.06 12.77
N TYR A 228 -11.76 -3.44 11.63
CA TYR A 228 -11.40 -2.53 10.53
C TYR A 228 -12.62 -2.11 9.68
N SER A 229 -13.66 -2.93 9.63
CA SER A 229 -14.90 -2.67 8.89
C SER A 229 -15.84 -1.66 9.57
N LEU A 230 -15.65 -1.40 10.88
CA LEU A 230 -16.48 -0.44 11.60
C LEU A 230 -16.13 1.00 11.19
N GLY A 231 -17.14 1.82 10.85
CA GLY A 231 -16.94 3.24 10.56
C GLY A 231 -16.23 4.02 11.69
N THR A 232 -16.32 3.52 12.93
CA THR A 232 -15.63 4.03 14.12
C THR A 232 -14.12 3.83 14.08
N TYR A 233 -13.62 2.81 13.37
CA TYR A 233 -12.18 2.53 13.25
C TYR A 233 -11.41 3.75 12.72
N LYS A 234 -11.97 4.43 11.72
CA LYS A 234 -11.36 5.63 11.13
C LYS A 234 -11.20 6.75 12.16
N MET A 235 -12.20 6.97 13.01
CA MET A 235 -12.15 7.97 14.07
C MET A 235 -11.10 7.59 15.13
N VAL A 236 -11.11 6.34 15.58
CA VAL A 236 -10.19 5.82 16.61
C VAL A 236 -8.74 5.87 16.13
N SER A 237 -8.46 5.33 14.94
CA SER A 237 -7.12 5.36 14.32
C SER A 237 -6.64 6.79 14.11
N THR A 238 -7.51 7.70 13.67
CA THR A 238 -7.18 9.12 13.53
C THR A 238 -6.74 9.72 14.86
N THR A 239 -7.55 9.55 15.91
CA THR A 239 -7.26 10.13 17.23
C THR A 239 -5.95 9.58 17.76
N ILE A 240 -5.75 8.25 17.70
CA ILE A 240 -4.53 7.59 18.15
C ILE A 240 -3.30 8.12 17.39
N ASN A 241 -3.34 8.17 16.05
CA ASN A 241 -2.21 8.61 15.24
C ASN A 241 -1.87 10.09 15.44
N VAL A 242 -2.86 10.96 15.62
CA VAL A 242 -2.63 12.37 15.95
C VAL A 242 -2.05 12.51 17.34
N SER A 243 -2.61 11.82 18.34
CA SER A 243 -2.09 11.84 19.71
C SER A 243 -0.65 11.33 19.78
N ILE A 244 -0.34 10.23 19.09
CA ILE A 244 1.01 9.67 19.03
C ILE A 244 1.94 10.59 18.24
N GLY A 245 1.47 11.20 17.15
CA GLY A 245 2.23 12.20 16.41
C GLY A 245 2.70 13.36 17.30
N PHE A 246 1.77 13.98 18.04
CA PHE A 246 2.10 15.05 18.99
C PHE A 246 2.99 14.57 20.14
N LEU A 247 2.71 13.39 20.71
CA LEU A 247 3.50 12.81 21.77
C LEU A 247 4.94 12.53 21.31
N SER A 248 5.13 11.95 20.12
CA SER A 248 6.44 11.69 19.52
C SER A 248 7.20 12.98 19.26
N VAL A 249 6.55 14.05 18.77
CA VAL A 249 7.19 15.36 18.62
C VAL A 249 7.64 15.90 19.98
N ALA A 250 6.77 15.88 20.99
CA ALA A 250 7.09 16.36 22.33
C ALA A 250 8.26 15.58 22.96
N LEU A 251 8.23 14.25 22.89
CA LEU A 251 9.31 13.38 23.38
C LEU A 251 10.61 13.59 22.59
N GLY A 252 10.52 13.85 21.29
CA GLY A 252 11.67 14.19 20.43
C GLY A 252 12.35 15.50 20.84
N VAL A 253 11.57 16.57 21.04
CA VAL A 253 12.08 17.86 21.54
C VAL A 253 12.70 17.73 22.93
N LEU A 254 12.04 17.00 23.84
CA LEU A 254 12.58 16.73 25.17
C LEU A 254 13.88 15.91 25.10
N SER A 255 13.99 14.96 24.16
CA SER A 255 15.22 14.18 23.95
C SER A 255 16.38 15.05 23.42
N LEU A 256 16.11 16.04 22.55
CA LEU A 256 17.13 17.03 22.14
C LEU A 256 17.59 17.90 23.31
N ARG A 257 16.63 18.40 24.12
CA ARG A 257 16.94 19.17 25.32
C ARG A 257 17.81 18.36 26.28
N ASP A 258 17.46 17.10 26.53
CA ASP A 258 18.22 16.18 27.37
C ASP A 258 19.64 15.97 26.85
N ALA A 259 19.80 15.81 25.53
CA ALA A 259 21.12 15.68 24.90
C ALA A 259 21.98 16.93 25.13
N PHE A 260 21.40 18.12 24.95
CA PHE A 260 22.09 19.39 25.13
C PHE A 260 22.48 19.64 26.60
N ILE A 261 21.55 19.40 27.53
CA ILE A 261 21.82 19.55 28.96
C ILE A 261 22.92 18.58 29.39
N PHE A 262 22.83 17.30 29.00
CA PHE A 262 23.87 16.33 29.36
C PHE A 262 25.23 16.66 28.75
N ALA A 263 25.27 17.14 27.50
CA ALA A 263 26.52 17.59 26.87
C ALA A 263 27.17 18.76 27.63
N LYS A 264 26.37 19.61 28.28
CA LYS A 264 26.85 20.77 29.04
C LYS A 264 27.17 20.46 30.50
N THR A 265 26.38 19.62 31.18
CA THR A 265 26.49 19.38 32.62
C THR A 265 27.20 18.08 32.97
N GLY A 266 27.26 17.11 32.06
CA GLY A 266 27.75 15.76 32.33
C GLY A 266 26.90 14.98 33.35
N SER A 267 25.81 15.56 33.86
CA SER A 267 24.99 14.99 34.91
C SER A 267 23.77 14.28 34.35
N THR A 268 23.56 13.03 34.75
CA THR A 268 22.35 12.28 34.42
C THR A 268 21.13 12.73 35.24
N SER A 269 21.29 13.59 36.26
CA SER A 269 20.20 13.98 37.17
C SER A 269 19.17 14.92 36.54
N ASP A 270 19.57 15.62 35.47
CA ASP A 270 18.81 16.72 34.86
C ASP A 270 18.15 16.30 33.55
N ILE A 271 18.27 15.01 33.20
CA ILE A 271 17.62 14.38 32.05
C ILE A 271 16.16 14.13 32.41
N ILE A 272 15.23 14.75 31.66
CA ILE A 272 13.79 14.71 31.89
C ILE A 272 13.16 13.40 31.40
N LEU A 273 13.60 12.86 30.25
CA LEU A 273 13.25 11.49 29.84
C LEU A 273 14.07 10.47 30.64
N GLN A 274 14.00 10.56 31.97
CA GLN A 274 14.34 9.52 32.91
C GLN A 274 13.22 9.40 33.93
N LEU A 275 13.13 8.25 34.57
CA LEU A 275 12.17 8.02 35.64
C LEU A 275 12.29 9.13 36.72
N PRO A 276 11.18 9.85 37.05
CA PRO A 276 11.19 10.94 38.03
C PRO A 276 11.79 10.50 39.37
N LYS A 277 12.54 11.40 40.03
CA LYS A 277 13.22 11.12 41.31
C LYS A 277 12.25 10.61 42.40
N LYS A 278 10.99 11.06 42.39
CA LYS A 278 9.94 10.58 43.31
C LYS A 278 9.55 9.11 43.07
N ILE A 279 9.56 8.65 41.81
CA ILE A 279 9.31 7.25 41.46
C ILE A 279 10.55 6.41 41.82
N LYS A 280 11.77 6.87 41.49
CA LYS A 280 13.01 6.22 41.95
C LYS A 280 13.09 6.10 43.49
N ALA A 281 12.69 7.15 44.22
CA ALA A 281 12.68 7.18 45.68
C ALA A 281 11.57 6.29 46.28
N GLY A 282 10.37 6.30 45.72
CA GLY A 282 9.29 5.40 46.11
C GLY A 282 9.66 3.92 45.93
N ILE A 283 10.46 3.61 44.90
CA ILE A 283 10.93 2.24 44.69
C ILE A 283 12.01 1.84 45.71
N ASN A 284 12.90 2.74 46.15
CA ASN A 284 13.85 2.45 47.24
C ASN A 284 13.16 2.16 48.60
N VAL A 285 12.03 2.80 48.87
CA VAL A 285 11.23 2.53 50.09
C VAL A 285 10.52 1.18 50.00
N ILE A 286 10.05 0.80 48.82
CA ILE A 286 9.48 -0.54 48.57
C ILE A 286 10.57 -1.61 48.64
N ILE A 287 11.77 -1.38 48.10
CA ILE A 287 12.93 -2.30 48.16
C ILE A 287 13.23 -2.73 49.61
N GLY A 288 13.23 -1.80 50.58
CA GLY A 288 13.48 -2.12 51.99
C GLY A 288 12.37 -2.95 52.66
N ARG A 289 11.10 -2.73 52.27
CA ARG A 289 9.96 -3.48 52.83
C ARG A 289 9.74 -4.83 52.13
N TYR A 290 10.07 -4.93 50.85
CA TYR A 290 9.88 -6.12 50.01
C TYR A 290 10.97 -7.18 50.25
N PHE A 291 12.21 -6.78 50.54
CA PHE A 291 13.30 -7.71 50.87
C PHE A 291 13.02 -8.48 52.17
N ARG A 292 12.41 -7.84 53.19
CA ARG A 292 11.98 -8.50 54.43
C ARG A 292 10.81 -9.47 54.25
N ILE A 293 9.92 -9.23 53.28
CA ILE A 293 8.77 -10.11 52.98
C ILE A 293 9.20 -11.31 52.12
N SER A 294 10.30 -11.21 51.36
CA SER A 294 10.76 -12.24 50.44
C SER A 294 11.39 -13.48 51.10
N GLN A 295 11.70 -13.45 52.39
CA GLN A 295 12.30 -14.60 53.09
C GLN A 295 11.27 -15.60 53.66
N ALA A 296 9.96 -15.30 53.60
CA ALA A 296 8.95 -15.99 54.41
C ALA A 296 7.98 -16.94 53.67
N GLY A 297 8.26 -17.44 52.45
CA GLY A 297 7.28 -18.37 51.84
C GLY A 297 7.67 -19.13 50.58
N ILE A 298 8.05 -20.40 50.76
CA ILE A 298 8.39 -21.41 49.73
C ILE A 298 7.18 -21.75 48.80
N GLY A 299 5.95 -21.35 49.13
CA GLY A 299 4.75 -21.50 48.29
C GLY A 299 4.41 -20.33 47.35
N GLN A 300 5.06 -19.16 47.48
CA GLN A 300 4.72 -17.96 46.69
C GLN A 300 5.45 -17.85 45.34
N GLY A 301 6.45 -18.70 45.08
CA GLY A 301 7.28 -18.63 43.86
C GLY A 301 6.49 -18.82 42.56
N LYS A 302 5.58 -19.79 42.51
CA LYS A 302 4.73 -20.04 41.33
C LYS A 302 3.72 -18.92 41.08
N ARG A 303 3.00 -18.45 42.11
CA ARG A 303 2.04 -17.34 41.98
C ARG A 303 2.71 -16.05 41.48
N ARG A 304 3.93 -15.76 41.95
CA ARG A 304 4.70 -14.59 41.52
C ARG A 304 5.19 -14.72 40.07
N ALA A 305 5.63 -15.90 39.63
CA ALA A 305 6.01 -16.14 38.24
C ALA A 305 4.82 -15.97 37.28
N TRP A 306 3.65 -16.50 37.65
CA TRP A 306 2.40 -16.32 36.89
C TRP A 306 1.98 -14.86 36.78
N ALA A 307 2.13 -14.06 37.84
CA ALA A 307 1.82 -12.64 37.79
C ALA A 307 2.71 -11.88 36.79
N ILE A 308 4.01 -12.23 36.71
CA ILE A 308 4.93 -11.64 35.74
C ILE A 308 4.52 -12.00 34.31
N VAL A 309 4.27 -13.29 34.05
CA VAL A 309 3.81 -13.76 32.73
C VAL A 309 2.50 -13.08 32.35
N LEU A 310 1.53 -13.02 33.25
CA LEU A 310 0.25 -12.37 32.98
C LEU A 310 0.43 -10.88 32.66
N SER A 311 1.26 -10.17 33.42
CA SER A 311 1.57 -8.77 33.13
C SER A 311 2.26 -8.59 31.77
N ALA A 312 3.19 -9.49 31.41
CA ALA A 312 3.87 -9.47 30.12
C ALA A 312 2.90 -9.71 28.96
N VAL A 313 1.94 -10.63 29.13
CA VAL A 313 0.89 -10.92 28.16
C VAL A 313 -0.02 -9.70 27.97
N VAL A 314 -0.53 -9.12 29.06
CA VAL A 314 -1.42 -7.95 28.98
C VAL A 314 -0.71 -6.77 28.31
N VAL A 315 0.51 -6.44 28.75
CA VAL A 315 1.27 -5.33 28.19
C VAL A 315 1.64 -5.61 26.73
N GLY A 316 2.11 -6.83 26.42
CA GLY A 316 2.46 -7.23 25.04
C GLY A 316 1.27 -7.11 24.08
N PHE A 317 0.10 -7.59 24.50
CA PHE A 317 -1.14 -7.51 23.70
C PHE A 317 -1.52 -6.06 23.37
N PHE A 318 -1.57 -5.18 24.37
CA PHE A 318 -1.94 -3.77 24.15
C PHE A 318 -0.88 -2.99 23.37
N VAL A 319 0.40 -3.29 23.58
CA VAL A 319 1.48 -2.69 22.78
C VAL A 319 1.33 -3.08 21.31
N CYS A 320 1.04 -4.35 21.01
CA CYS A 320 0.84 -4.80 19.62
C CYS A 320 -0.42 -4.20 18.98
N LEU A 321 -1.49 -4.04 19.75
CA LEU A 321 -2.71 -3.40 19.25
C LEU A 321 -2.46 -1.92 18.92
N ALA A 322 -1.74 -1.21 19.79
CA ALA A 322 -1.32 0.17 19.51
C ALA A 322 -0.41 0.22 18.28
N GLU A 323 0.51 -0.74 18.15
CA GLU A 323 1.44 -0.86 17.03
C GLU A 323 0.71 -1.02 15.69
N ALA A 324 -0.21 -1.97 15.61
CA ALA A 324 -1.01 -2.24 14.42
C ALA A 324 -1.80 -1.00 13.96
N VAL A 325 -2.26 -0.16 14.89
CA VAL A 325 -2.97 1.10 14.57
C VAL A 325 -2.01 2.18 14.07
N CYS A 326 -0.76 2.20 14.55
CA CYS A 326 0.25 3.20 14.22
C CYS A 326 0.99 2.92 12.92
N THR A 327 1.34 1.66 12.66
CA THR A 327 2.17 1.24 11.51
C THR A 327 1.39 0.45 10.44
N GLY A 328 0.09 0.21 10.67
CA GLY A 328 -0.80 -0.68 9.90
C GLY A 328 -0.91 -0.47 8.37
N GLN A 329 -0.25 0.54 7.81
CA GLN A 329 -0.16 0.75 6.36
C GLN A 329 0.78 -0.24 5.65
N VAL A 330 1.81 -0.77 6.32
CA VAL A 330 2.74 -1.75 5.72
C VAL A 330 2.22 -3.18 5.86
N TYR A 331 1.52 -3.42 6.97
CA TYR A 331 1.04 -4.73 7.40
C TYR A 331 -0.15 -5.25 6.56
N LEU A 332 -1.11 -4.38 6.25
CA LEU A 332 -2.36 -4.74 5.58
C LEU A 332 -2.17 -5.14 4.09
N PRO A 333 -1.36 -4.44 3.27
CA PRO A 333 -1.08 -4.87 1.90
C PRO A 333 -0.37 -6.23 1.81
N THR A 334 0.49 -6.56 2.78
CA THR A 334 1.21 -7.85 2.81
C THR A 334 0.29 -9.00 3.20
N ILE A 335 -0.69 -8.78 4.08
CA ILE A 335 -1.71 -9.77 4.42
C ILE A 335 -2.69 -10.00 3.27
N VAL A 336 -3.20 -8.94 2.65
CA VAL A 336 -4.07 -9.05 1.47
C VAL A 336 -3.35 -9.80 0.35
N PHE A 337 -2.05 -9.55 0.18
CA PHE A 337 -1.17 -10.30 -0.72
C PHE A 337 -1.05 -11.78 -0.32
N VAL A 338 -0.78 -12.09 0.96
CA VAL A 338 -0.54 -13.46 1.45
C VAL A 338 -1.82 -14.31 1.46
N PHE A 339 -2.96 -13.77 1.89
CA PHE A 339 -4.22 -14.52 2.02
C PHE A 339 -4.85 -14.89 0.69
N ASN A 340 -4.52 -14.15 -0.37
CA ASN A 340 -5.11 -14.34 -1.67
C ASN A 340 -4.16 -14.95 -2.72
N MET A 341 -2.90 -15.17 -2.37
CA MET A 341 -1.87 -15.69 -3.28
C MET A 341 -2.03 -17.16 -3.66
N SER A 342 -3.01 -17.88 -3.10
CA SER A 342 -3.18 -19.28 -3.47
C SER A 342 -4.49 -19.84 -2.94
N GLY A 343 -5.19 -20.63 -3.75
CA GLY A 343 -6.16 -21.62 -3.26
C GLY A 343 -5.59 -22.64 -2.26
N ASP A 344 -4.35 -22.47 -1.80
CA ASP A 344 -3.62 -23.26 -0.84
C ASP A 344 -3.35 -22.43 0.44
N ARG A 345 -4.31 -22.49 1.37
CA ARG A 345 -4.27 -21.81 2.68
C ARG A 345 -2.99 -22.08 3.48
N MET A 346 -2.29 -23.18 3.19
CA MET A 346 -1.05 -23.56 3.86
C MET A 346 0.13 -22.67 3.45
N LYS A 347 0.21 -22.25 2.17
CA LYS A 347 1.26 -21.34 1.70
C LYS A 347 1.10 -19.95 2.28
N ALA A 348 -0.14 -19.47 2.33
CA ALA A 348 -0.48 -18.20 2.98
C ALA A 348 -0.06 -18.21 4.46
N LEU A 349 -0.43 -19.25 5.20
CA LEU A 349 -0.05 -19.40 6.61
C LEU A 349 1.48 -19.44 6.79
N LYS A 350 2.22 -20.14 5.92
CA LYS A 350 3.69 -20.17 5.95
C LYS A 350 4.31 -18.80 5.73
N ALA A 351 3.84 -18.05 4.73
CA ALA A 351 4.34 -16.70 4.47
C ALA A 351 4.04 -15.76 5.64
N LEU A 352 2.85 -15.87 6.25
CA LEU A 352 2.50 -15.10 7.44
C LEU A 352 3.41 -15.43 8.63
N VAL A 353 3.72 -16.72 8.86
CA VAL A 353 4.66 -17.13 9.90
C VAL A 353 6.07 -16.60 9.64
N VAL A 354 6.56 -16.67 8.39
CA VAL A 354 7.86 -16.10 8.01
C VAL A 354 7.90 -14.60 8.30
N TYR A 355 6.88 -13.86 7.87
CA TYR A 355 6.75 -12.45 8.18
C TYR A 355 6.85 -12.18 9.69
N ASN A 356 6.05 -12.89 10.49
CA ASN A 356 6.00 -12.71 11.94
C ASN A 356 7.32 -13.07 12.63
N LEU A 357 8.06 -14.06 12.14
CA LEU A 357 9.39 -14.42 12.67
C LEU A 357 10.41 -13.29 12.46
N PHE A 358 10.44 -12.69 11.26
CA PHE A 358 11.33 -11.57 10.98
C PHE A 358 10.88 -10.29 11.68
N PHE A 359 9.58 -10.12 11.89
CA PHE A 359 9.02 -9.04 12.70
C PHE A 359 9.49 -9.08 14.17
N ILE A 360 9.47 -10.25 14.81
CA ILE A 360 9.94 -10.36 16.21
C ILE A 360 11.47 -10.39 16.36
N ALA A 361 12.22 -10.61 15.27
CA ALA A 361 13.67 -10.82 15.34
C ALA A 361 14.44 -9.62 15.94
N PRO A 362 14.19 -8.36 15.54
CA PRO A 362 14.82 -7.19 16.18
C PRO A 362 14.49 -7.06 17.66
N LEU A 363 13.23 -7.35 18.03
CA LEU A 363 12.76 -7.31 19.41
C LEU A 363 13.45 -8.38 20.26
N ALA A 364 13.55 -9.61 19.75
CA ALA A 364 14.24 -10.71 20.40
C ALA A 364 15.74 -10.42 20.56
N LEU A 365 16.37 -9.80 19.56
CA LEU A 365 17.77 -9.37 19.63
C LEU A 365 17.97 -8.37 20.78
N ILE A 366 17.13 -7.34 20.88
CA ILE A 366 17.20 -6.34 21.97
C ILE A 366 17.01 -7.02 23.33
N PHE A 367 16.07 -7.95 23.44
CA PHE A 367 15.85 -8.70 24.68
C PHE A 367 17.07 -9.54 25.08
N ILE A 368 17.68 -10.27 24.12
CA ILE A 368 18.90 -11.05 24.36
C ILE A 368 20.06 -10.14 24.78
N CYS A 369 20.26 -9.02 24.08
CA CYS A 369 21.26 -8.01 24.44
C CYS A 369 20.99 -7.43 25.84
N GLY A 370 19.73 -7.17 26.18
CA GLY A 370 19.31 -6.74 27.50
C GLY A 370 19.67 -7.75 28.57
N MET A 371 19.36 -9.03 28.35
CA MET A 371 19.71 -10.12 29.28
C MET A 371 21.23 -10.28 29.48
N ALA A 372 22.04 -10.04 28.44
CA ALA A 372 23.49 -10.03 28.54
C ALA A 372 24.02 -8.78 29.27
N GLY A 373 23.40 -7.62 29.04
CA GLY A 373 23.79 -6.31 29.59
C GLY A 373 23.34 -6.04 31.03
N VAL A 374 22.25 -6.66 31.50
CA VAL A 374 21.61 -6.48 32.82
C VAL A 374 22.57 -6.75 34.01
N THR A 375 23.75 -7.30 33.78
CA THR A 375 24.78 -7.52 34.82
C THR A 375 26.11 -6.80 34.61
N SER A 376 26.32 -6.07 33.52
CA SER A 376 27.65 -5.49 33.26
C SER A 376 27.70 -3.99 33.55
N GLU A 377 28.49 -3.59 34.56
CA GLU A 377 28.89 -2.19 34.78
C GLU A 377 29.53 -1.57 33.53
N LYS A 378 30.11 -2.40 32.64
CA LYS A 378 30.66 -1.96 31.34
C LYS A 378 29.56 -1.44 30.41
N PHE A 379 28.37 -2.04 30.43
CA PHE A 379 27.23 -1.59 29.62
C PHE A 379 26.72 -0.21 30.09
N GLY A 380 26.62 -0.01 31.41
CA GLY A 380 26.26 1.30 31.97
C GLY A 380 27.26 2.41 31.59
N ARG A 381 28.56 2.09 31.58
CA ARG A 381 29.62 3.02 31.10
C ARG A 381 29.52 3.29 29.60
N PHE A 382 29.27 2.27 28.79
CA PHE A 382 29.06 2.41 27.34
C PHE A 382 27.85 3.32 27.05
N VAL A 383 26.71 3.06 27.67
CA VAL A 383 25.50 3.89 27.51
C VAL A 383 25.76 5.33 27.95
N LYS A 384 26.45 5.56 29.08
CA LYS A 384 26.84 6.91 29.50
C LYS A 384 27.77 7.60 28.50
N LYS A 385 28.74 6.89 27.91
CA LYS A 385 29.66 7.43 26.92
C LYS A 385 28.93 7.89 25.65
N TYR A 386 27.92 7.14 25.21
CA TYR A 386 27.18 7.41 23.98
C TYR A 386 25.80 8.05 24.21
N ILE A 387 25.49 8.50 25.42
CA ILE A 387 24.14 8.96 25.78
C ILE A 387 23.67 10.16 24.95
N VAL A 388 24.58 11.09 24.60
CA VAL A 388 24.28 12.23 23.74
C VAL A 388 23.90 11.75 22.34
N GLY A 389 24.70 10.87 21.75
CA GLY A 389 24.43 10.30 20.42
C GLY A 389 23.13 9.50 20.38
N ILE A 390 22.87 8.68 21.41
CA ILE A 390 21.63 7.90 21.54
C ILE A 390 20.41 8.85 21.66
N LYS A 391 20.50 9.92 22.44
CA LYS A 391 19.42 10.90 22.61
C LYS A 391 19.14 11.72 21.33
N ILE A 392 20.19 12.09 20.60
CA ILE A 392 20.07 12.75 19.28
C ILE A 392 19.41 11.80 18.28
N LEU A 393 19.88 10.55 18.20
CA LEU A 393 19.29 9.55 17.30
C LEU A 393 17.81 9.31 17.64
N LEU A 394 17.49 9.14 18.93
CA LEU A 394 16.12 8.99 19.40
C LEU A 394 15.25 10.22 19.04
N ALA A 395 15.80 11.42 19.18
CA ALA A 395 15.10 12.64 18.78
C ALA A 395 14.82 12.70 17.28
N ILE A 396 15.82 12.38 16.44
CA ILE A 396 15.65 12.36 14.98
C ILE A 396 14.55 11.37 14.59
N VAL A 397 14.57 10.16 15.17
CA VAL A 397 13.56 9.13 14.90
C VAL A 397 12.17 9.57 15.37
N LEU A 398 12.03 10.08 16.60
CA LEU A 398 10.73 10.48 17.15
C LEU A 398 10.15 11.74 16.47
N LEU A 399 10.99 12.73 16.16
CA LEU A 399 10.57 13.91 15.41
C LEU A 399 10.20 13.54 13.98
N GLY A 400 10.99 12.70 13.32
CA GLY A 400 10.70 12.20 11.97
C GLY A 400 9.39 11.42 11.92
N LEU A 401 9.19 10.48 12.83
CA LEU A 401 7.95 9.71 12.96
C LEU A 401 6.76 10.63 13.28
N GLY A 402 6.88 11.50 14.28
CA GLY A 402 5.80 12.39 14.68
C GLY A 402 5.42 13.37 13.58
N MET A 403 6.39 13.94 12.87
CA MET A 403 6.15 14.81 11.72
C MET A 403 5.55 14.05 10.55
N ALA A 404 6.02 12.83 10.25
CA ALA A 404 5.45 12.00 9.20
C ALA A 404 3.97 11.66 9.48
N LEU A 405 3.64 11.26 10.71
CA LEU A 405 2.26 10.97 11.14
C LEU A 405 1.37 12.22 11.02
N LEU A 406 1.83 13.37 11.53
CA LEU A 406 1.07 14.63 11.46
C LEU A 406 0.92 15.16 10.02
N LEU A 407 1.98 15.14 9.21
CA LEU A 407 1.93 15.56 7.80
C LEU A 407 1.04 14.66 6.95
N SER A 408 1.06 13.34 7.21
CA SER A 408 0.16 12.39 6.53
C SER A 408 -1.31 12.69 6.85
N ARG A 409 -1.58 13.30 8.01
CA ARG A 409 -2.92 13.59 8.50
C ARG A 409 -3.41 15.01 8.23
N PHE A 410 -2.51 15.97 8.09
CA PHE A 410 -2.84 17.37 7.83
C PHE A 410 -2.07 17.88 6.59
N PRO A 411 -2.56 17.59 5.38
CA PRO A 411 -1.87 17.93 4.12
C PRO A 411 -1.65 19.44 3.93
N GLU A 412 -2.41 20.29 4.63
CA GLU A 412 -2.22 21.75 4.63
C GLU A 412 -0.87 22.20 5.23
N PHE A 413 -0.31 21.45 6.20
CA PHE A 413 1.03 21.75 6.73
C PHE A 413 2.16 21.24 5.83
N GLY A 414 1.89 20.21 5.00
CA GLY A 414 2.84 19.71 4.01
C GLY A 414 3.19 20.75 2.93
N SER A 415 2.27 21.68 2.68
CA SER A 415 2.48 22.83 1.79
C SER A 415 3.60 23.75 2.28
N VAL A 416 3.82 23.87 3.60
CA VAL A 416 4.88 24.71 4.19
C VAL A 416 6.25 24.03 4.07
N ALA A 417 6.33 22.71 4.28
CA ALA A 417 7.56 21.94 4.09
C ALA A 417 7.99 21.90 2.61
N HIS A 418 7.02 21.84 1.69
CA HIS A 418 7.27 21.98 0.25
C HIS A 418 7.71 23.41 -0.10
N ALA A 419 7.09 24.44 0.50
CA ALA A 419 7.46 25.85 0.28
C ALA A 419 8.89 26.20 0.76
N LEU A 420 9.42 25.50 1.77
CA LEU A 420 10.81 25.67 2.22
C LEU A 420 11.84 24.94 1.34
N GLY A 421 11.40 24.14 0.36
CA GLY A 421 12.28 23.34 -0.52
C GLY A 421 12.00 23.46 -2.02
N SER A 422 11.12 24.36 -2.47
CA SER A 422 10.71 24.41 -3.88
C SER A 422 10.59 25.82 -4.46
N ASP A 423 11.72 26.46 -4.73
CA ASP A 423 11.75 27.55 -5.72
C ASP A 423 12.02 27.02 -7.15
N ASP A 424 12.39 25.74 -7.27
CA ASP A 424 12.90 25.16 -8.53
C ASP A 424 11.89 24.25 -9.28
N GLN A 425 10.73 23.91 -8.67
CA GLN A 425 9.75 22.99 -9.27
C GLN A 425 8.63 23.69 -10.08
N ALA A 426 8.40 25.00 -9.89
CA ALA A 426 7.34 25.71 -10.59
C ALA A 426 7.66 26.02 -12.06
N LYS A 427 8.92 25.88 -12.51
CA LYS A 427 9.33 26.05 -13.91
C LYS A 427 9.21 24.78 -14.77
N THR A 428 9.13 23.60 -14.17
CA THR A 428 9.21 22.32 -14.92
C THR A 428 7.90 21.93 -15.61
N ILE A 429 6.75 22.48 -15.20
CA ILE A 429 5.43 22.08 -15.75
C ILE A 429 5.06 22.85 -17.04
N ARG A 430 5.73 23.97 -17.36
CA ARG A 430 5.54 24.68 -18.64
C ARG A 430 6.44 24.22 -19.78
N GLY A 431 7.31 23.22 -19.56
CA GLY A 431 8.24 22.70 -20.58
C GLY A 431 7.76 21.45 -21.33
N ALA A 432 6.63 20.85 -20.96
CA ALA A 432 6.11 19.64 -21.61
C ALA A 432 5.11 19.93 -22.74
N GLU A 433 5.15 21.14 -23.31
CA GLU A 433 4.56 21.39 -24.62
C GLU A 433 5.60 21.00 -25.68
N ARG A 434 5.41 19.80 -26.23
CA ARG A 434 6.25 19.21 -27.27
C ARG A 434 6.14 20.05 -28.54
N LYS A 435 7.04 21.02 -28.72
CA LYS A 435 7.27 21.66 -30.02
C LYS A 435 8.32 20.87 -30.80
N ASP A 436 7.94 20.52 -32.03
CA ASP A 436 8.68 19.94 -33.17
C ASP A 436 8.62 18.42 -33.45
N PRO A 437 8.52 18.00 -34.74
CA PRO A 437 7.91 16.75 -35.20
C PRO A 437 8.90 15.70 -35.75
N ASP A 438 10.21 15.94 -35.73
CA ASP A 438 11.18 15.22 -36.59
C ASP A 438 12.02 14.11 -35.91
N GLU A 439 11.59 13.56 -34.78
CA GLU A 439 12.23 12.35 -34.21
C GLU A 439 11.15 11.43 -33.64
N LYS A 440 10.63 10.52 -34.48
CA LYS A 440 9.58 9.58 -34.10
C LYS A 440 10.16 8.56 -33.11
N LEU A 441 9.89 8.76 -31.82
CA LEU A 441 10.11 7.74 -30.76
C LEU A 441 9.01 6.67 -30.76
N TYR A 442 8.44 6.41 -31.93
CA TYR A 442 7.37 5.45 -32.20
C TYR A 442 7.67 4.72 -33.51
N TRP A 443 7.58 3.40 -33.50
CA TRP A 443 7.78 2.57 -34.69
C TRP A 443 6.72 1.47 -34.80
N ASP A 444 6.09 1.35 -35.96
CA ASP A 444 5.12 0.27 -36.25
C ASP A 444 5.72 -0.71 -37.24
N PHE A 445 5.91 -1.96 -36.80
CA PHE A 445 6.37 -3.06 -37.63
C PHE A 445 5.26 -3.63 -38.54
N GLY A 446 4.01 -3.23 -38.35
CA GLY A 446 2.87 -3.75 -39.07
C GLY A 446 2.62 -5.22 -38.74
N LYS A 447 2.33 -6.04 -39.77
CA LYS A 447 2.01 -7.46 -39.58
C LYS A 447 3.29 -8.30 -39.51
N ALA A 448 3.43 -9.11 -38.47
CA ALA A 448 4.54 -10.05 -38.28
C ALA A 448 4.00 -11.46 -38.04
N LYS A 449 4.81 -12.49 -38.29
CA LYS A 449 4.46 -13.89 -37.98
C LYS A 449 4.91 -14.23 -36.57
N GLU A 450 4.18 -15.09 -35.88
CA GLU A 450 4.66 -15.63 -34.62
C GLU A 450 6.01 -16.35 -34.80
N GLY A 451 7.02 -15.94 -34.02
CA GLY A 451 8.38 -16.46 -34.09
C GLY A 451 9.40 -15.47 -34.68
N ASP A 452 8.94 -14.42 -35.36
CA ASP A 452 9.79 -13.35 -35.89
C ASP A 452 10.54 -12.59 -34.78
N ILE A 453 11.75 -12.12 -35.12
CA ILE A 453 12.55 -11.21 -34.30
C ILE A 453 12.59 -9.85 -35.01
N LEU A 454 11.83 -8.89 -34.50
CA LEU A 454 11.70 -7.56 -35.06
C LEU A 454 12.73 -6.63 -34.44
N LYS A 455 13.37 -5.76 -35.23
CA LYS A 455 14.42 -4.83 -34.75
C LYS A 455 14.21 -3.43 -35.28
N HIS A 456 14.34 -2.43 -34.42
CA HIS A 456 14.32 -1.02 -34.82
C HIS A 456 15.36 -0.22 -34.05
N LEU A 457 15.99 0.74 -34.73
CA LEU A 457 17.02 1.59 -34.17
C LEU A 457 16.46 2.99 -33.90
N PHE A 458 16.28 3.33 -32.63
CA PHE A 458 15.88 4.66 -32.21
C PHE A 458 17.09 5.56 -32.03
N ARG A 459 16.94 6.83 -32.41
CA ARG A 459 17.93 7.87 -32.17
C ARG A 459 17.42 8.85 -31.11
N ILE A 460 18.24 9.10 -30.08
CA ILE A 460 17.92 10.02 -28.99
C ILE A 460 18.95 11.14 -28.99
N LYS A 461 18.52 12.37 -29.27
CA LYS A 461 19.38 13.56 -29.22
C LYS A 461 19.40 14.20 -27.83
N ASN A 462 20.58 14.44 -27.27
CA ASN A 462 20.73 15.27 -26.08
C ASN A 462 20.54 16.74 -26.45
N ARG A 463 19.38 17.28 -26.09
CA ARG A 463 19.03 18.70 -26.28
C ARG A 463 19.27 19.53 -25.02
N THR A 464 19.81 18.93 -23.97
CA THR A 464 20.16 19.63 -22.72
C THR A 464 21.53 20.30 -22.88
N GLY A 465 21.76 21.39 -22.16
CA GLY A 465 23.04 22.11 -22.19
C GLY A 465 24.19 21.39 -21.47
N ARG A 466 23.98 20.16 -21.00
CA ARG A 466 24.94 19.39 -20.17
C ARG A 466 25.01 17.94 -20.62
N LYS A 467 26.05 17.22 -20.21
CA LYS A 467 26.19 15.79 -20.48
C LYS A 467 25.05 15.01 -19.81
N VAL A 468 24.47 14.06 -20.54
CA VAL A 468 23.39 13.18 -20.04
C VAL A 468 23.93 11.76 -19.95
N ASN A 469 23.85 11.15 -18.76
CA ASN A 469 24.24 9.76 -18.53
C ASN A 469 23.00 8.88 -18.47
N ILE A 470 23.04 7.73 -19.14
CA ILE A 470 21.98 6.73 -19.09
C ILE A 470 22.21 5.85 -17.87
N LYS A 471 21.25 5.87 -16.94
CA LYS A 471 21.31 5.10 -15.69
C LYS A 471 20.82 3.68 -15.88
N GLN A 472 19.73 3.52 -16.63
CA GLN A 472 19.03 2.25 -16.74
C GLN A 472 18.13 2.26 -17.97
N ILE A 473 17.97 1.10 -18.62
CA ILE A 473 16.97 0.90 -19.66
C ILE A 473 16.10 -0.28 -19.25
N ASN A 474 14.78 -0.06 -19.24
CA ASN A 474 13.80 -1.07 -18.86
C ASN A 474 12.79 -1.27 -19.99
N SER A 475 12.47 -2.52 -20.29
CA SER A 475 11.41 -2.87 -21.22
C SER A 475 10.12 -3.22 -20.48
N SER A 476 8.97 -2.92 -21.07
CA SER A 476 7.65 -3.29 -20.52
C SER A 476 7.34 -4.78 -20.57
N CYS A 477 8.17 -5.59 -21.22
CA CYS A 477 7.99 -7.04 -21.43
C CYS A 477 9.36 -7.73 -21.56
N ALA A 478 9.47 -8.97 -21.07
CA ALA A 478 10.65 -9.82 -21.27
C ALA A 478 10.92 -10.15 -22.76
N CYS A 479 9.89 -10.03 -23.59
CA CYS A 479 9.95 -10.21 -25.04
C CYS A 479 10.66 -9.08 -25.80
N THR A 480 10.96 -7.97 -25.12
CA THR A 480 11.59 -6.80 -25.71
C THR A 480 12.93 -6.54 -25.02
N THR A 481 14.02 -6.55 -25.78
CA THR A 481 15.37 -6.27 -25.29
C THR A 481 15.92 -5.04 -25.99
N SER A 482 16.77 -4.29 -25.29
CA SER A 482 17.38 -3.07 -25.82
C SER A 482 18.91 -3.17 -25.78
N HIS A 483 19.56 -2.80 -26.88
CA HIS A 483 21.01 -2.68 -26.99
C HIS A 483 21.37 -1.22 -27.26
N ILE A 484 22.46 -0.77 -26.66
CA ILE A 484 22.85 0.65 -26.63
C ILE A 484 24.32 0.77 -27.00
N SER A 485 24.65 1.76 -27.82
CA SER A 485 26.01 1.95 -28.35
C SER A 485 26.98 2.71 -27.42
N GLY A 486 26.50 3.24 -26.29
CA GLY A 486 27.32 3.94 -25.28
C GLY A 486 26.49 4.45 -24.09
N SER A 487 27.10 4.73 -22.94
CA SER A 487 26.37 5.09 -21.70
C SER A 487 26.11 6.59 -21.50
N GLU A 488 26.58 7.44 -22.41
CA GLU A 488 26.55 8.90 -22.26
C GLU A 488 26.21 9.61 -23.58
N ILE A 489 25.51 10.75 -23.49
CA ILE A 489 25.16 11.60 -24.62
C ILE A 489 25.67 13.02 -24.37
N LEU A 490 26.62 13.50 -25.17
CA LEU A 490 27.15 14.86 -25.10
C LEU A 490 26.12 15.90 -25.58
N PRO A 491 26.18 17.17 -25.11
CA PRO A 491 25.27 18.23 -25.55
C PRO A 491 25.21 18.33 -27.09
N GLY A 492 24.00 18.33 -27.64
CA GLY A 492 23.75 18.40 -29.09
C GLY A 492 24.04 17.13 -29.89
N LYS A 493 24.63 16.09 -29.28
CA LYS A 493 24.86 14.78 -29.93
C LYS A 493 23.68 13.84 -29.74
N SER A 494 23.65 12.77 -30.52
CA SER A 494 22.64 11.71 -30.40
C SER A 494 23.26 10.37 -30.10
N LEU A 495 22.48 9.51 -29.45
CA LEU A 495 22.79 8.13 -29.17
C LEU A 495 21.76 7.21 -29.83
N GLU A 496 22.21 6.04 -30.24
CA GLU A 496 21.37 5.03 -30.88
C GLU A 496 21.04 3.90 -29.91
N ILE A 497 19.77 3.48 -29.91
CA ILE A 497 19.25 2.39 -29.09
C ILE A 497 18.51 1.42 -30.01
N GLU A 498 19.06 0.22 -30.16
CA GLU A 498 18.42 -0.87 -30.88
C GLU A 498 17.40 -1.54 -29.95
N VAL A 499 16.14 -1.57 -30.37
CA VAL A 499 15.07 -2.29 -29.70
C VAL A 499 14.77 -3.55 -30.50
N VAL A 500 14.83 -4.70 -29.83
CA VAL A 500 14.59 -6.03 -30.39
C VAL A 500 13.33 -6.61 -29.74
N PHE A 501 12.36 -7.03 -30.55
CA PHE A 501 11.11 -7.63 -30.10
C PHE A 501 10.97 -9.05 -30.65
N LYS A 502 10.95 -10.03 -29.73
CA LYS A 502 10.72 -11.45 -30.03
C LYS A 502 9.22 -11.73 -29.94
N THR A 503 8.61 -12.11 -31.07
CA THR A 503 7.16 -12.24 -31.19
C THR A 503 6.59 -13.59 -30.70
N LYS A 504 7.45 -14.59 -30.50
CA LYS A 504 7.06 -15.95 -30.06
C LYS A 504 6.30 -15.94 -28.74
N GLY A 505 5.09 -16.49 -28.70
CA GLY A 505 4.22 -16.53 -27.53
C GLY A 505 3.41 -15.25 -27.28
N TYR A 506 3.40 -14.29 -28.21
CA TYR A 506 2.74 -13.00 -28.04
C TYR A 506 1.77 -12.63 -29.21
N PRO A 507 0.79 -13.47 -29.59
CA PRO A 507 -0.06 -13.24 -30.77
C PRO A 507 -0.96 -12.00 -30.66
N GLY A 508 -1.43 -11.47 -31.79
CA GLY A 508 -2.32 -10.30 -31.86
C GLY A 508 -1.59 -8.96 -31.84
N GLU A 509 -2.34 -7.87 -31.63
CA GLU A 509 -1.78 -6.53 -31.58
C GLU A 509 -0.98 -6.31 -30.29
N ARG A 510 0.26 -5.84 -30.43
CA ARG A 510 1.22 -5.65 -29.35
C ARG A 510 1.87 -4.28 -29.44
N HIS A 511 1.69 -3.51 -28.37
CA HIS A 511 2.48 -2.33 -28.06
C HIS A 511 3.54 -2.71 -27.02
N ARG A 512 4.77 -2.26 -27.23
CA ARG A 512 5.88 -2.46 -26.29
C ARG A 512 6.60 -1.15 -26.08
N TYR A 513 7.04 -0.95 -24.84
CA TYR A 513 7.67 0.29 -24.41
C TYR A 513 9.06 0.00 -23.88
N VAL A 514 10.02 0.84 -24.26
CA VAL A 514 11.37 0.86 -23.70
C VAL A 514 11.60 2.21 -23.04
N TYR A 515 11.88 2.18 -21.74
CA TYR A 515 12.08 3.33 -20.89
C TYR A 515 13.57 3.54 -20.66
N VAL A 516 14.10 4.67 -21.15
CA VAL A 516 15.50 5.05 -20.98
C VAL A 516 15.58 6.08 -19.85
N HIS A 517 16.10 5.67 -18.70
CA HIS A 517 16.29 6.53 -17.54
C HIS A 517 17.63 7.26 -17.61
N THR A 518 17.61 8.57 -17.39
CA THR A 518 18.84 9.38 -17.38
C THR A 518 19.06 10.10 -16.04
N ASP A 519 20.23 10.68 -15.86
CA ASP A 519 20.55 11.57 -14.73
C ASP A 519 20.07 13.01 -14.92
N SER A 520 19.59 13.37 -16.11
CA SER A 520 19.13 14.71 -16.43
C SER A 520 17.78 15.01 -15.79
N ARG A 521 17.66 16.19 -15.17
CA ARG A 521 16.38 16.69 -14.65
C ARG A 521 15.39 17.05 -15.76
N GLU A 522 15.90 17.40 -16.94
CA GLU A 522 15.10 17.82 -18.11
C GLU A 522 14.74 16.61 -19.00
N MET A 523 15.58 15.57 -19.02
CA MET A 523 15.38 14.35 -19.82
C MET A 523 15.31 13.10 -18.91
N ARG A 524 14.51 13.15 -17.84
CA ARG A 524 14.52 12.07 -16.83
C ARG A 524 14.20 10.68 -17.39
N ILE A 525 13.22 10.61 -18.29
CA ILE A 525 12.77 9.36 -18.91
C ILE A 525 12.48 9.65 -20.39
N VAL A 526 13.10 8.89 -21.29
CA VAL A 526 12.75 8.86 -22.71
C VAL A 526 11.98 7.57 -22.99
N LEU A 527 10.78 7.71 -23.56
CA LEU A 527 9.90 6.59 -23.91
C LEU A 527 10.05 6.26 -25.40
N LEU A 528 10.44 5.03 -25.70
CA LEU A 528 10.44 4.47 -27.05
C LEU A 528 9.27 3.50 -27.17
N GLU A 529 8.44 3.65 -28.19
CA GLU A 529 7.28 2.79 -28.43
C GLU A 529 7.47 1.99 -29.72
N ILE A 530 7.18 0.69 -29.66
CA ILE A 530 7.06 -0.16 -30.85
C ILE A 530 5.69 -0.84 -30.89
N LYS A 531 5.16 -1.01 -32.10
CA LYS A 531 3.90 -1.69 -32.38
C LYS A 531 4.10 -2.81 -33.39
N ALA A 532 3.39 -3.94 -33.22
CA ALA A 532 3.26 -4.98 -34.24
C ALA A 532 1.94 -5.74 -34.09
N VAL A 533 1.43 -6.29 -35.19
CA VAL A 533 0.28 -7.20 -35.24
C VAL A 533 0.77 -8.59 -35.59
N ILE A 534 0.83 -9.48 -34.60
CA ILE A 534 1.39 -10.82 -34.75
C ILE A 534 0.29 -11.80 -35.17
N LYS A 535 0.51 -12.49 -36.28
CA LYS A 535 -0.42 -13.47 -36.86
C LYS A 535 0.05 -14.90 -36.69
#